data_AF-A0A7C7LB69-F1
#
_entry.id   AF-A0A7C7LB69-F1
#
_cell.length_a   1.000
_cell.length_b   1.000
_cell.length_c   1.000
_cell.angle_alpha   90.00
_cell.angle_beta   90.00
_cell.angle_gamma   90.00
#
_symmetry.space_group_name_H-M   'P 1'
#
loop_
_entity.id
_entity.type
_entity.pdbx_description
1 polymer ?
#
loop_
_entity_poly.entity_id
_entity_poly.type
_entity_poly.pdbx_seq_one_letter_code
_entity_poly.pdbx_strand_id
1 'polypeptide(L)' 'MENKDFTYTSIDIYRDLHCWEMNFNYIPFGLRQSYNFEIKVKSSILQDLKLTRKREWYDNSFNL' A
#
# COMPACT_ATOMS: atom_id res chain seq x y z
N MET A 1 -18.62 18.11 20.18
CA MET A 1 -17.18 17.95 19.93
C MET A 1 -17.05 17.31 18.56
N GLU A 2 -16.51 18.05 17.60
CA GLU A 2 -16.31 17.57 16.23
C GLU A 2 -15.09 16.64 16.26
N ASN A 3 -15.32 15.33 16.29
CA ASN A 3 -14.25 14.35 16.14
C ASN A 3 -13.77 14.47 14.70
N LYS A 4 -12.71 15.26 14.49
CA LYS A 4 -11.94 15.30 13.25
C LYS A 4 -11.10 14.03 13.14
N ASP A 5 -11.77 12.89 13.18
CA ASP A 5 -11.14 11.63 12.86
C ASP A 5 -10.85 11.69 11.37
N PHE A 6 -9.56 11.59 11.02
CA PHE A 6 -9.16 11.50 9.62
C PHE A 6 -9.90 10.32 9.00
N THR A 7 -10.82 10.64 8.10
CA THR A 7 -11.61 9.64 7.35
C THR A 7 -10.68 8.81 6.47
N TYR A 8 -11.18 7.66 5.99
CA TYR A 8 -10.50 6.78 5.04
C TYR A 8 -9.73 7.58 3.98
N THR A 9 -8.41 7.49 4.00
CA THR A 9 -7.51 8.16 3.08
C THR A 9 -6.76 7.08 2.30
N SER A 10 -6.82 7.13 0.97
CA SER A 10 -6.04 6.24 0.09
C SER A 10 -5.03 7.07 -0.69
N ILE A 11 -3.79 6.61 -0.69
CA ILE A 11 -2.68 7.16 -1.46
C ILE A 11 -2.27 6.10 -2.48
N ASP A 12 -2.48 6.40 -3.75
CA ASP A 12 -2.18 5.51 -4.86
C ASP A 12 -1.09 6.12 -5.74
N ILE A 13 0.05 5.43 -5.82
CA ILE A 13 1.22 5.86 -6.59
C ILE A 13 1.56 4.77 -7.60
N TYR A 14 1.43 5.13 -8.88
CA TYR A 14 1.84 4.31 -10.01
C TYR A 14 2.98 4.98 -10.77
N ARG A 15 4.08 4.26 -11.00
CA ARG A 15 5.24 4.74 -11.77
C ARG A 15 5.79 3.66 -12.69
N ASP A 16 5.91 4.00 -13.98
CA ASP A 16 6.65 3.22 -14.98
C ASP A 16 8.08 3.78 -15.10
N LEU A 17 9.07 2.93 -14.85
CA LEU A 17 10.51 3.21 -14.93
C LEU A 17 11.14 2.49 -16.12
N HIS A 18 10.41 2.34 -17.24
CA HIS A 18 10.81 1.69 -18.50
C HIS A 18 10.88 0.16 -18.42
N CYS A 19 11.77 -0.38 -17.59
CA CYS A 19 11.92 -1.82 -17.39
C CYS A 19 11.22 -2.32 -16.12
N TRP A 20 10.86 -1.41 -15.22
CA TRP A 20 10.35 -1.69 -13.88
C TRP A 20 9.03 -0.95 -13.70
N GLU A 21 8.02 -1.62 -13.15
CA GLU A 21 6.74 -1.04 -12.81
C GLU A 21 6.57 -1.08 -11.29
N MET A 22 6.26 0.07 -10.71
CA MET A 22 6.03 0.22 -9.28
C MET A 22 4.57 0.61 -9.03
N ASN A 23 3.94 -0.10 -8.11
CA ASN A 23 2.61 0.19 -7.60
C ASN A 23 2.65 0.27 -6.08
N PHE A 24 2.24 1.40 -5.52
CA PHE A 24 2.17 1.62 -4.08
C PHE A 24 0.78 2.14 -3.71
N ASN A 25 0.07 1.36 -2.91
CA ASN A 25 -1.20 1.74 -2.29
C ASN A 25 -0.99 1.86 -0.79
N TYR A 26 -1.38 2.98 -0.19
CA TYR A 26 -1.24 3.23 1.24
C TYR A 26 -2.48 3.87 1.83
N ILE A 27 -2.99 3.26 2.90
CA ILE A 27 -4.14 3.69 3.68
C ILE A 27 -3.63 4.00 5.10
N PRO A 28 -3.25 5.27 5.38
CA PRO A 28 -2.72 5.68 6.68
C PRO A 28 -3.78 5.88 7.77
N PHE A 29 -5.02 6.22 7.40
CA PHE A 29 -6.05 6.64 8.35
C PHE A 29 -7.34 5.81 8.17
N GLY A 30 -8.02 5.53 9.27
CA GLY A 30 -9.26 4.74 9.33
C GLY A 30 -9.12 3.44 10.13
N LEU A 31 -10.23 2.71 10.27
CA LEU A 31 -10.33 1.46 11.05
C LEU A 31 -9.38 0.35 10.57
N ARG A 32 -9.03 0.38 9.27
CA ARG A 32 -8.12 -0.58 8.64
C ARG A 32 -7.02 0.18 7.94
N GLN A 33 -5.89 0.27 8.59
CA GLN A 33 -4.68 0.83 7.99
C GLN A 33 -3.98 -0.29 7.20
N SER A 34 -3.50 0.01 6.00
CA SER A 34 -2.74 -0.97 5.21
C SER A 34 -1.83 -0.29 4.21
N TYR A 35 -0.71 -0.93 3.86
CA TYR A 35 -0.01 -0.61 2.62
C TYR A 35 0.21 -1.87 1.78
N ASN A 36 0.24 -1.65 0.48
CA ASN A 36 0.68 -2.61 -0.51
C ASN A 36 1.72 -1.94 -1.40
N PHE A 37 2.92 -2.51 -1.42
CA PHE A 37 4.00 -2.12 -2.31
C PHE A 37 4.33 -3.29 -3.24
N GLU A 38 4.24 -3.07 -4.54
CA GLU A 38 4.56 -4.03 -5.57
C GLU A 38 5.55 -3.41 -6.55
N ILE A 39 6.63 -4.12 -6.82
CA ILE A 39 7.60 -3.79 -7.87
C ILE A 39 7.84 -5.02 -8.72
N LYS A 40 7.71 -4.86 -10.03
CA LYS A 40 7.85 -5.93 -11.01
C LYS A 40 8.69 -5.47 -12.20
N VAL A 41 9.44 -6.40 -12.78
CA VAL A 41 10.17 -6.17 -14.03
C VAL A 41 9.25 -6.47 -15.21
N LYS A 42 9.21 -5.58 -16.21
CA LYS A 42 8.34 -5.66 -17.40
C LYS A 42 8.83 -6.70 -18.43
N SER A 43 10.10 -7.07 -18.36
CA SER A 43 10.72 -8.04 -19.26
C SER A 43 10.21 -9.46 -18.99
N SER A 44 9.69 -10.12 -20.03
CA SER A 44 9.28 -11.53 -20.00
C SER A 44 10.44 -12.51 -19.77
N ILE A 45 11.68 -12.08 -20.00
CA ILE A 45 12.90 -12.88 -19.78
C ILE A 45 13.34 -12.87 -18.31
N LEU A 46 12.93 -11.87 -17.51
CA LEU A 46 13.30 -11.70 -16.11
C LEU A 46 12.06 -11.58 -15.20
N GLN A 47 11.05 -12.42 -15.44
CA GLN A 47 9.81 -12.47 -14.63
C GLN A 47 10.03 -12.84 -13.15
N ASP A 48 11.23 -13.30 -12.80
CA ASP A 48 11.56 -13.83 -11.47
C ASP A 48 11.65 -12.73 -10.39
N LEU A 49 11.92 -11.47 -10.77
CA LEU A 49 12.02 -10.38 -9.79
C LEU A 49 10.67 -9.68 -9.57
N LYS A 50 9.73 -10.39 -8.93
CA LYS A 50 8.52 -9.78 -8.36
C LYS A 50 8.70 -9.63 -6.86
N LEU A 51 8.76 -8.39 -6.37
CA LEU A 51 8.73 -8.11 -4.94
C LEU A 51 7.38 -7.49 -4.57
N THR A 52 6.65 -8.19 -3.72
CA THR A 52 5.37 -7.72 -3.17
C THR A 52 5.48 -7.66 -1.66
N ARG A 53 5.13 -6.52 -1.08
CA ARG A 53 5.11 -6.26 0.35
C ARG A 53 3.74 -5.70 0.71
N LYS A 54 2.94 -6.54 1.37
CA LYS A 54 1.65 -6.17 1.91
C LYS A 54 1.73 -6.16 3.43
N ARG A 55 1.27 -5.08 4.06
CA ARG A 55 1.10 -4.99 5.51
C ARG A 55 -0.29 -4.48 5.80
N GLU A 56 -1.00 -5.23 6.63
CA GLU A 56 -2.29 -4.83 7.17
C GLU A 56 -2.11 -4.62 8.66
N TRP A 57 -2.66 -3.53 9.16
CA TRP A 57 -2.78 -3.27 10.58
C TRP A 57 -4.26 -3.27 10.93
N TYR A 58 -4.62 -4.19 11.80
CA TYR A 58 -5.87 -4.13 12.53
C TYR A 58 -5.52 -3.46 13.84
N ASP A 59 -6.02 -2.24 14.03
CA ASP A 59 -5.93 -1.63 15.34
C ASP A 59 -6.90 -2.37 16.27
N ASN A 60 -6.39 -3.39 16.96
CA ASN A 60 -7.08 -4.01 18.09
C ASN A 60 -6.90 -3.15 19.35
N SER A 61 -7.05 -1.83 19.25
CA SER A 61 -7.19 -0.95 20.41
C SER A 61 -8.59 -1.13 21.04
N PHE A 62 -8.92 -2.38 21.39
CA PHE A 62 -9.78 -2.66 22.52
C PHE A 62 -8.86 -2.95 23.70
N ASN A 63 -8.19 -1.91 24.19
CA ASN A 63 -7.60 -1.93 25.52
C ASN A 63 -8.26 -0.79 26.31
N LEU A 64 -9.22 -1.20 27.14
CA LEU A 64 -9.83 -0.54 28.31
C LEU A 64 -10.13 0.96 28.22
#